data_AF-A0A3S2WZH1-F1
#
_entry.id   AF-A0A3S2WZH1-F1
#
_cell.length_a   1.000
_cell.length_b   1.000
_cell.length_c   1.000
_cell.angle_alpha   90.00
_cell.angle_beta   90.00
_cell.angle_gamma   90.00
#
_symmetry.space_group_name_H-M   'P 1'
#
loop_
_entity.id
_entity.type
_entity.pdbx_description
1 polymer ?
#
loop_
_entity_poly.entity_id
_entity_poly.type
_entity_poly.pdbx_seq_one_letter_code
_entity_poly.pdbx_strand_id
1 'polypeptide(L)'
;MIKKSIWIFTMLLAIGGISVYTYGEWHGFTWMEKKSKQEVLQYLKDTGEKEEEMKSIMPSYDNKSGHYYVTVVFKDEQGLRYEFIYRNKKTVFIGRYDDGNNTYDKGKHLQ
;
A
#
# COMPACT_ATOMS: atom_id res chain seq x y z
N MET A 1 8.33 -35.82 36.32
CA MET A 1 9.03 -34.69 35.67
C MET A 1 8.65 -34.48 34.21
N ILE A 2 8.44 -35.55 33.41
CA ILE A 2 8.09 -35.48 31.98
C ILE A 2 6.85 -34.61 31.65
N LYS A 3 5.80 -34.64 32.49
CA LYS A 3 4.59 -33.81 32.27
C LYS A 3 4.85 -32.29 32.31
N LYS A 4 5.83 -31.82 33.11
CA LYS A 4 6.20 -30.39 33.15
C LYS A 4 6.98 -29.97 31.91
N SER A 5 7.84 -30.84 31.40
CA SER A 5 8.64 -30.58 30.18
C SER A 5 7.79 -30.52 28.91
N ILE A 6 6.72 -31.33 28.83
CA ILE A 6 5.76 -31.28 27.71
C ILE A 6 5.06 -29.91 27.69
N TRP A 7 4.57 -29.42 28.82
CA TRP A 7 3.91 -28.11 28.92
C TRP A 7 4.82 -26.95 28.48
N ILE A 8 6.10 -26.99 28.85
CA ILE A 8 7.08 -25.98 28.44
C ILE A 8 7.31 -26.00 26.92
N PHE A 9 7.40 -27.19 26.31
CA PHE A 9 7.54 -27.33 24.87
C PHE A 9 6.30 -26.85 24.10
N THR A 10 5.09 -27.16 24.57
CA THR A 10 3.85 -26.69 23.95
C THR A 10 3.73 -25.16 24.04
N MET A 11 4.15 -24.57 25.15
CA MET A 11 4.14 -23.11 25.33
C MET A 11 5.16 -22.42 24.42
N LEU A 12 6.35 -22.99 24.23
CA LEU A 12 7.35 -22.48 23.29
C LEU A 12 6.89 -22.57 21.83
N LEU A 13 6.20 -23.65 21.44
CA LEU A 13 5.63 -23.76 20.09
C LEU A 13 4.49 -22.77 19.85
N ALA A 14 3.63 -22.53 20.85
CA ALA A 14 2.58 -21.52 20.76
C ALA A 14 3.17 -20.10 20.63
N ILE A 15 4.16 -19.74 21.45
CA ILE A 15 4.82 -18.43 21.38
C ILE A 15 5.59 -18.28 20.06
N GLY A 16 6.32 -19.31 19.62
CA GLY A 16 7.03 -19.30 18.34
C GLY A 16 6.09 -19.17 17.14
N GLY A 17 4.96 -19.90 17.15
CA GLY A 17 3.95 -19.83 16.09
C GLY A 17 3.28 -18.46 15.99
N ILE A 18 2.92 -17.86 17.13
CA ILE A 18 2.37 -16.49 17.19
C ILE A 18 3.39 -15.46 16.70
N SER A 19 4.67 -15.63 17.06
CA SER A 19 5.75 -14.72 16.65
C SER A 19 5.98 -14.77 15.14
N VAL A 20 6.00 -15.94 14.51
CA VAL A 20 6.16 -16.07 13.05
C VAL A 20 4.95 -15.52 12.30
N TYR A 21 3.73 -15.77 12.79
CA TYR A 21 2.49 -15.27 12.19
C TYR A 21 2.45 -13.73 12.20
N THR A 22 2.68 -13.14 13.36
CA THR A 22 2.70 -11.67 13.53
C THR A 22 3.85 -11.03 12.74
N TYR A 23 5.03 -11.64 12.70
CA TYR A 23 6.15 -11.13 11.91
C TYR A 23 5.86 -11.18 10.40
N GLY A 24 5.24 -12.25 9.92
CA GLY A 24 4.88 -12.41 8.51
C GLY A 24 3.82 -11.41 8.03
N GLU A 25 2.77 -11.19 8.82
CA GLU A 25 1.73 -10.19 8.49
C GLU A 25 2.29 -8.76 8.51
N TRP A 26 3.08 -8.39 9.52
CA TRP A 26 3.62 -7.04 9.64
C TRP A 26 4.72 -6.72 8.61
N HIS A 27 5.61 -7.67 8.32
CA HIS A 27 6.66 -7.49 7.31
C HIS A 27 6.15 -7.61 5.87
N GLY A 28 5.17 -8.49 5.62
CA GLY A 28 4.50 -8.57 4.31
C GLY A 28 3.76 -7.27 3.98
N PHE A 29 3.11 -6.68 5.00
CA PHE A 29 2.37 -5.43 4.84
C PHE A 29 3.30 -4.25 4.51
N THR A 30 4.38 -4.10 5.26
CA THR A 30 5.35 -3.01 5.06
C THR A 30 6.18 -3.16 3.77
N TRP A 31 6.44 -4.37 3.29
CA TRP A 31 7.12 -4.58 2.01
C TRP A 31 6.24 -4.21 0.83
N MET A 32 4.98 -4.65 0.82
CA MET A 32 4.03 -4.30 -0.25
C MET A 32 3.70 -2.81 -0.26
N GLU A 33 3.61 -2.17 0.90
CA GLU A 33 3.44 -0.72 1.03
C GLU A 33 4.60 0.06 0.39
N LYS A 34 5.85 -0.33 0.69
CA LYS A 34 7.03 0.30 0.08
C LYS A 34 7.09 0.05 -1.42
N LYS A 35 6.80 -1.18 -1.83
CA LYS A 35 6.85 -1.58 -3.24
C LYS A 35 5.80 -0.85 -4.07
N SER A 36 4.55 -0.78 -3.61
CA SER A 36 3.48 -0.06 -4.33
C SER A 36 3.82 1.41 -4.48
N LYS A 37 4.36 2.05 -3.44
CA LYS A 37 4.84 3.44 -3.50
C LYS A 37 5.94 3.61 -4.56
N GLN A 38 6.96 2.74 -4.57
CA GLN A 38 8.07 2.84 -5.54
C GLN A 38 7.60 2.66 -6.98
N GLU A 39 6.71 1.72 -7.23
CA GLU A 39 6.17 1.43 -8.58
C GLU A 39 5.29 2.57 -9.09
N VAL A 40 4.58 3.25 -8.19
CA VAL A 40 3.80 4.47 -8.54
C VAL A 40 4.73 5.65 -8.80
N LEU A 41 5.77 5.86 -7.98
CA LEU A 41 6.77 6.89 -8.24
C LEU A 41 7.49 6.67 -9.58
N GLN A 42 7.86 5.43 -9.88
CA GLN A 42 8.50 5.08 -11.14
C GLN A 42 7.56 5.36 -12.32
N TYR A 43 6.29 4.94 -12.22
CA TYR A 43 5.29 5.24 -13.24
C TYR A 43 5.14 6.75 -13.48
N LEU A 44 5.03 7.54 -12.41
CA LEU A 44 4.91 9.01 -12.50
C LEU A 44 6.15 9.65 -13.13
N LYS A 45 7.34 9.16 -12.76
CA LYS A 45 8.60 9.59 -13.36
C LYS A 45 8.67 9.26 -14.86
N ASP A 46 8.19 8.09 -15.25
CA ASP A 46 8.14 7.66 -16.64
C ASP A 46 7.14 8.50 -17.46
N THR A 47 6.07 9.00 -16.83
CA THR A 47 5.11 9.95 -17.45
C THR A 47 5.58 11.40 -17.42
N GLY A 48 6.76 11.69 -16.86
CA GLY A 48 7.38 13.03 -16.84
C GLY A 48 7.14 13.85 -15.57
N GLU A 49 6.40 13.32 -14.61
CA GLU A 49 6.12 13.96 -13.31
C GLU A 49 7.31 13.80 -12.36
N LYS A 50 7.59 14.82 -11.54
CA LYS A 50 8.69 14.77 -10.56
C LYS A 50 8.15 14.58 -9.15
N GLU A 51 8.87 13.81 -8.34
CA GLU A 51 8.53 13.65 -6.91
C GLU A 51 8.50 14.99 -6.16
N GLU A 52 9.31 15.97 -6.60
CA GLU A 52 9.34 17.32 -6.05
C GLU A 52 8.03 18.10 -6.26
N GLU A 53 7.23 17.75 -7.26
CA GLU A 53 5.93 18.37 -7.55
C GLU A 53 4.82 17.75 -6.67
N MET A 54 5.10 16.63 -6.02
CA MET A 54 4.18 15.95 -5.12
C MET A 54 4.18 16.62 -3.75
N LYS A 55 2.98 16.96 -3.26
CA LYS A 55 2.77 17.41 -1.88
C LYS A 55 2.74 16.20 -0.93
N SER A 56 2.08 15.13 -1.35
CA SER A 56 1.99 13.89 -0.57
C SER A 56 1.84 12.67 -1.45
N ILE A 57 2.48 11.58 -1.05
CA ILE A 57 2.31 10.24 -1.61
C ILE A 57 2.12 9.25 -0.47
N MET A 58 0.91 8.70 -0.36
CA MET A 58 0.50 7.87 0.76
C MET A 58 -0.03 6.52 0.26
N PRO A 59 0.69 5.43 0.53
CA PRO A 59 0.14 4.10 0.34
C PRO A 59 -0.88 3.78 1.44
N SER A 60 -1.95 3.08 1.09
CA SER A 60 -2.98 2.61 2.00
C SER A 60 -3.44 1.21 1.59
N TYR A 61 -3.72 0.36 2.56
CA TYR A 61 -4.27 -0.97 2.29
C TYR A 61 -5.78 -0.95 2.51
N ASP A 62 -6.54 -1.33 1.48
CA ASP A 62 -7.96 -1.57 1.63
C ASP A 62 -8.22 -3.05 1.92
N ASN A 63 -8.62 -3.34 3.15
CA ASN A 63 -8.98 -4.69 3.59
C ASN A 63 -10.14 -5.30 2.79
N LYS A 64 -11.03 -4.48 2.18
CA LYS A 64 -12.20 -4.99 1.44
C LYS A 64 -11.83 -5.53 0.06
N SER A 65 -11.01 -4.78 -0.68
CA SER A 65 -10.52 -5.21 -2.00
C SER A 65 -9.26 -6.07 -1.92
N GLY A 66 -8.56 -6.07 -0.78
CA GLY A 66 -7.29 -6.79 -0.61
C GLY A 66 -6.17 -6.18 -1.45
N HIS A 67 -6.22 -4.86 -1.69
CA HIS A 67 -5.28 -4.16 -2.56
C HIS A 67 -4.62 -2.98 -1.86
N TYR A 68 -3.38 -2.70 -2.25
CA TYR A 68 -2.67 -1.47 -1.88
C TYR A 68 -2.99 -0.38 -2.89
N TYR A 69 -3.56 0.69 -2.38
CA TYR A 69 -3.77 1.94 -3.08
C TYR A 69 -2.63 2.88 -2.75
N VAL A 70 -2.29 3.75 -3.68
CA VAL A 70 -1.36 4.85 -3.47
C VAL A 70 -2.07 6.12 -3.87
N THR A 71 -2.28 7.01 -2.91
CA THR A 71 -2.85 8.34 -3.14
C THR A 71 -1.72 9.33 -3.35
N VAL A 72 -1.80 10.10 -4.42
CA VAL A 72 -0.87 11.18 -4.74
C VAL A 72 -1.64 12.50 -4.80
N VAL A 73 -1.08 13.54 -4.18
CA VAL A 73 -1.58 14.92 -4.26
C VAL A 73 -0.43 15.79 -4.73
N PHE A 74 -0.64 16.52 -5.82
CA PHE A 74 0.36 17.45 -6.36
C PHE A 74 0.26 18.83 -5.69
N LYS A 75 1.36 19.59 -5.72
CA LYS A 75 1.47 20.91 -5.05
C LYS A 75 0.64 21.99 -5.74
N ASP A 76 0.51 21.90 -7.06
CA ASP A 76 -0.29 22.76 -7.92
C ASP A 76 -1.78 22.38 -7.91
N GLU A 77 -2.08 21.11 -7.68
CA GLU A 77 -3.43 20.54 -7.69
C GLU A 77 -3.91 20.06 -6.30
N GLN A 78 -3.85 20.94 -5.28
CA GLN A 78 -4.11 20.55 -3.88
C GLN A 78 -5.54 20.12 -3.56
N GLY A 79 -6.50 20.39 -4.45
CA GLY A 79 -7.89 19.90 -4.33
C GLY A 79 -8.11 18.52 -4.96
N LEU A 80 -7.08 17.93 -5.56
CA LEU A 80 -7.18 16.74 -6.38
C LEU A 80 -6.34 15.62 -5.80
N ARG A 81 -6.96 14.45 -5.71
CA ARG A 81 -6.33 13.22 -5.23
C ARG A 81 -6.31 12.21 -6.36
N TYR A 82 -5.12 11.76 -6.69
CA TYR A 82 -4.89 10.74 -7.70
C TYR A 82 -4.68 9.40 -7.02
N GLU A 83 -5.51 8.41 -7.33
CA GLU A 83 -5.35 7.06 -6.79
C GLU A 83 -4.80 6.09 -7.83
N PHE A 84 -3.83 5.31 -7.38
CA PHE A 84 -3.20 4.24 -8.14
C PHE A 84 -3.32 2.93 -7.36
N ILE A 85 -3.36 1.79 -8.05
CA ILE A 85 -3.12 0.48 -7.43
C ILE A 85 -1.95 -0.21 -8.08
N TYR A 86 -1.21 -0.97 -7.27
CA TYR A 86 -0.23 -1.92 -7.77
C TYR A 86 -0.84 -3.32 -7.77
N ARG A 87 -1.16 -3.85 -8.95
CA ARG A 87 -1.74 -5.19 -9.12
C ARG A 87 -1.04 -5.93 -10.25
N ASN A 88 -0.79 -7.23 -10.06
CA ASN A 88 -0.18 -8.10 -11.08
C ASN A 88 1.14 -7.56 -11.67
N LYS A 89 1.99 -6.96 -10.83
CA LYS A 89 3.25 -6.31 -11.23
C LYS A 89 3.08 -5.11 -12.18
N LYS A 90 1.92 -4.47 -12.15
CA LYS A 90 1.63 -3.25 -12.93
C LYS A 90 1.01 -2.19 -12.03
N THR A 91 1.43 -0.95 -12.23
CA THR A 91 0.74 0.23 -11.69
C THR A 91 -0.45 0.54 -12.59
N VAL A 92 -1.63 0.68 -11.99
CA VAL A 92 -2.87 1.03 -12.68
C VAL A 92 -3.41 2.29 -12.05
N PHE A 93 -3.63 3.32 -12.87
CA PHE A 93 -4.33 4.51 -12.45
C PHE A 93 -5.83 4.21 -12.29
N ILE A 94 -6.39 4.54 -11.13
CA ILE A 94 -7.79 4.25 -10.79
C ILE A 94 -8.69 5.44 -11.06
N GLY A 95 -8.24 6.64 -10.74
CA GLY A 95 -9.05 7.82 -10.88
C GLY A 95 -8.50 9.04 -10.19
N ARG A 96 -9.12 10.17 -10.53
CA ARG A 96 -8.89 11.49 -9.94
C ARG A 96 -10.14 11.86 -9.15
N TYR A 97 -9.95 12.24 -7.89
CA TYR A 97 -11.01 12.64 -6.98
C TYR A 97 -10.83 14.11 -6.61
N ASP A 98 -11.90 14.87 -6.71
CA ASP A 98 -11.98 16.22 -6.16
C ASP A 98 -12.45 16.14 -4.71
N ASP A 99 -11.61 16.61 -3.77
CA ASP A 99 -11.85 16.58 -2.33
C ASP A 99 -13.09 17.39 -1.93
N GLY A 100 -13.60 18.24 -2.84
CA GLY A 100 -14.83 19.01 -2.67
C GLY A 100 -16.13 18.34 -3.12
N ASN A 101 -16.10 17.24 -3.89
CA ASN A 101 -17.34 16.75 -4.51
C ASN A 101 -17.45 15.24 -4.76
N ASN A 102 -16.49 14.39 -4.31
CA ASN A 102 -16.53 12.93 -4.53
C ASN A 102 -16.80 12.55 -6.01
N THR A 103 -16.46 13.43 -6.95
CA THR A 103 -16.69 13.20 -8.38
C THR A 103 -15.60 12.25 -8.86
N TYR A 104 -16.03 11.06 -9.23
CA TYR A 104 -15.23 10.05 -9.88
C TYR A 104 -15.05 10.45 -11.35
N ASP A 105 -13.91 11.07 -11.67
CA ASP A 105 -13.46 11.10 -13.05
C ASP A 105 -12.60 9.86 -13.28
N LYS A 106 -13.15 8.90 -14.03
CA LYS A 106 -12.45 7.69 -14.48
C LYS A 106 -11.40 8.15 -15.48
N GLY A 107 -10.30 8.67 -14.94
CA GLY A 107 -9.58 9.73 -15.63
C GLY A 107 -9.20 9.37 -17.05
N LYS A 108 -9.46 10.36 -17.90
CA LYS A 108 -8.81 10.55 -19.18
C LYS A 108 -7.37 10.03 -19.13
N HIS A 109 -7.07 9.17 -20.09
CA HIS A 109 -5.74 8.81 -20.56
C HIS A 109 -4.62 9.70 -20.01
N LEU A 110 -3.84 9.17 -19.08
CA LEU A 110 -2.41 9.45 -19.09
C LEU A 110 -1.90 8.78 -20.38
N GLN A 111 -1.56 9.61 -21.37
CA GLN A 111 -1.04 9.20 -22.68
C GLN A 111 0.22 8.35 -22.54
#